data_AF-A0A5P2BT69-F1
#
_entry.id   AF-A0A5P2BT69-F1
#
_cell.length_a   1.000
_cell.length_b   1.000
_cell.length_c   1.000
_cell.angle_alpha   90.00
_cell.angle_beta   90.00
_cell.angle_gamma   90.00
#
_symmetry.space_group_name_H-M   'P 1'
#
loop_
_entity.id
_entity.type
_entity.pdbx_description
1 polymer ?
#
loop_
_entity_poly.entity_id
_entity_poly.type
_entity_poly.pdbx_seq_one_letter_code
_entity_poly.pdbx_strand_id
1 'polypeptide(L)'
;MTWWNSLDPAAVTVDPGGRATVRLRVRNTGDTVEEYRLGVVGAAAGWSRVEPDVLRLYPGSEGTAEISFAPPRSPDTAAGPTPFGIRVEPRENPEARDVVEGQVTVAPFSEIRAELLPPTVVGRFRGRASVAVDNLGNTPLTVALTLRDDAGRLAFEVDPSAVQVAPGRAAFANLTIRPQQVLWTGSGQTHPLTVSVRRSGDERGQELPGSFDQRPVLPRGLLAVGGVLAALAVASVVAWLTYAPDFDGSARENQAVAAPAAVPQGGEKDTLDAAPTPPKGKADGGGRGDADSGPGGTGGGGASGGGSGDGGTSGGTDTTGGGAGGGGSSGETVSDGGGEARTGPPWRRGYARDVVVEYAQQRLAALGSKNPCTLTGHWTPGVIDSNTEAKLICYQKAVVRTGQNSGNNTAQIFETDDMGTLGRATLTSLWAQGIRPDAVRSGADSWEVVQLQAAFWWASQAGISDKDLDRDRAYAEHGVAYFKNGRSAPTTARYNDNTAAHIKDYQASVGLPATGTADSATLRALVGGSVHHPGVTGR
;
A
#
# COMPACT_ATOMS: atom_id res chain seq x y z
N MET A 1 -5.01 -54.40 31.55
CA MET A 1 -3.79 -54.00 30.81
C MET A 1 -3.04 -55.27 30.43
N THR A 2 -2.76 -55.45 29.15
CA THR A 2 -2.12 -56.65 28.57
C THR A 2 -0.65 -56.42 28.19
N TRP A 3 -0.09 -55.26 28.56
CA TRP A 3 1.27 -54.85 28.27
C TRP A 3 1.75 -53.78 29.27
N TRP A 4 3.06 -53.51 29.31
CA TRP A 4 3.63 -52.32 29.95
C TRP A 4 4.59 -51.58 29.02
N ASN A 5 4.90 -50.33 29.36
CA ASN A 5 5.80 -49.46 28.60
C ASN A 5 6.66 -48.53 29.46
N SER A 6 7.73 -47.99 28.86
CA SER A 6 8.57 -46.92 29.44
C SER A 6 9.29 -46.12 28.37
N LEU A 7 9.46 -44.81 28.58
CA LEU A 7 10.38 -43.96 27.81
C LEU A 7 11.71 -43.78 28.54
N ASP A 8 12.80 -43.90 27.79
CA ASP A 8 14.18 -43.89 28.29
C ASP A 8 15.05 -43.01 27.36
N PRO A 9 15.33 -41.73 27.71
CA PRO A 9 14.78 -40.97 28.85
C PRO A 9 13.36 -40.44 28.57
N ALA A 10 12.56 -40.22 29.63
CA ALA A 10 11.22 -39.62 29.50
C ALA A 10 11.22 -38.12 29.11
N ALA A 11 12.36 -37.44 29.30
CA ALA A 11 12.58 -36.06 28.87
C ALA A 11 13.93 -35.92 28.16
N VAL A 12 13.97 -35.16 27.05
CA VAL A 12 15.18 -34.92 26.26
C VAL A 12 15.26 -33.46 25.80
N THR A 13 16.46 -32.93 25.57
CA THR A 13 16.69 -31.60 24.99
C THR A 13 17.28 -31.75 23.59
N VAL A 14 16.87 -30.89 22.65
CA VAL A 14 17.30 -30.93 21.25
C VAL A 14 17.53 -29.53 20.69
N ASP A 15 18.65 -29.33 20.01
CA ASP A 15 18.94 -28.07 19.31
C ASP A 15 18.18 -27.99 17.97
N PRO A 16 17.63 -26.82 17.59
CA PRO A 16 17.03 -26.59 16.27
C PRO A 16 18.01 -26.87 15.12
N GLY A 17 17.64 -27.80 14.23
CA GLY A 17 18.49 -28.34 13.17
C GLY A 17 19.41 -29.50 13.60
N GLY A 18 19.43 -29.84 14.88
CA GLY A 18 20.12 -31.00 15.44
C GLY A 18 19.24 -32.27 15.42
N ARG A 19 19.65 -33.27 16.21
CA ARG A 19 18.86 -34.48 16.44
C ARG A 19 19.03 -34.97 17.88
N ALA A 20 17.93 -35.42 18.48
CA ALA A 20 17.92 -36.18 19.73
C ALA A 20 17.14 -37.50 19.56
N THR A 21 17.34 -38.45 20.46
CA THR A 21 16.60 -39.72 20.46
C THR A 21 16.11 -40.10 21.86
N VAL A 22 14.99 -40.82 21.90
CA VAL A 22 14.39 -41.44 23.10
C VAL A 22 14.02 -42.87 22.75
N ARG A 23 14.23 -43.81 23.67
CA ARG A 23 13.85 -45.21 23.47
C ARG A 23 12.52 -45.52 24.17
N LEU A 24 11.53 -45.95 23.41
CA LEU A 24 10.35 -46.62 23.95
C LEU A 24 10.67 -48.10 24.13
N ARG A 25 10.28 -48.64 25.29
CA ARG A 25 10.22 -50.07 25.56
C ARG A 25 8.75 -50.48 25.65
N VAL A 26 8.40 -51.62 25.06
CA VAL A 26 7.06 -52.22 25.10
C VAL A 26 7.23 -53.69 25.44
N ARG A 27 6.49 -54.21 26.43
CA ARG A 27 6.48 -55.64 26.75
C ARG A 27 5.06 -56.19 26.72
N ASN A 28 4.87 -57.25 25.95
CA ASN A 28 3.63 -58.02 25.95
C ASN A 28 3.52 -58.81 27.28
N THR A 29 2.43 -58.64 28.02
CA THR A 29 2.12 -59.38 29.25
C THR A 29 0.83 -60.22 29.13
N GLY A 30 0.31 -60.37 27.92
CA GLY A 30 -0.72 -61.35 27.58
C GLY A 30 -0.14 -62.74 27.30
N ASP A 31 -1.03 -63.67 26.96
CA ASP A 31 -0.78 -65.08 26.62
C ASP A 31 -0.78 -65.37 25.11
N THR A 32 -1.18 -64.39 24.28
CA THR A 32 -1.12 -64.42 22.82
C THR A 32 0.02 -63.56 22.24
N VAL A 33 0.36 -63.78 20.97
CA VAL A 33 1.28 -62.90 20.21
C VAL A 33 0.52 -61.65 19.78
N GLU A 34 1.10 -60.48 19.97
CA GLU A 34 0.46 -59.18 19.66
C GLU A 34 1.35 -58.34 18.71
N GLU A 35 0.71 -57.52 17.87
CA GLU A 35 1.34 -56.57 16.95
C GLU A 35 0.99 -55.15 17.38
N TYR A 36 1.93 -54.47 18.03
CA TYR A 36 1.79 -53.09 18.47
C TYR A 36 2.23 -52.14 17.35
N ARG A 37 1.33 -51.25 16.92
CA ARG A 37 1.66 -50.15 16.00
C ARG A 37 1.97 -48.90 16.79
N LEU A 38 3.02 -48.19 16.40
CA LEU A 38 3.59 -47.05 17.11
C LEU A 38 3.48 -45.80 16.24
N GLY A 39 2.93 -44.71 16.80
CA GLY A 39 2.83 -43.43 16.11
C GLY A 39 3.09 -42.26 17.03
N VAL A 40 3.95 -41.33 16.62
CA VAL A 40 4.18 -40.08 17.38
C VAL A 40 2.97 -39.15 17.21
N VAL A 41 2.49 -38.59 18.31
CA VAL A 41 1.38 -37.63 18.38
C VAL A 41 1.75 -36.42 19.22
N GLY A 42 1.00 -35.32 19.06
CA GLY A 42 1.30 -34.03 19.67
C GLY A 42 2.19 -33.14 18.77
N ALA A 43 2.62 -31.99 19.29
CA ALA A 43 3.28 -30.96 18.49
C ALA A 43 4.64 -31.36 17.91
N ALA A 44 5.31 -32.37 18.48
CA ALA A 44 6.55 -32.93 17.95
C ALA A 44 6.37 -33.82 16.69
N ALA A 45 5.14 -34.27 16.39
CA ALA A 45 4.90 -35.29 15.35
C ALA A 45 5.35 -34.85 13.93
N GLY A 46 5.31 -33.54 13.62
CA GLY A 46 5.72 -33.02 12.32
C GLY A 46 7.24 -33.07 12.05
N TRP A 47 8.06 -33.32 13.09
CA TRP A 47 9.53 -33.35 13.02
C TRP A 47 10.15 -34.50 13.82
N SER A 48 9.39 -35.58 14.01
CA SER A 48 9.83 -36.79 14.69
C SER A 48 9.43 -38.07 13.95
N ARG A 49 10.08 -39.18 14.32
CA ARG A 49 9.98 -40.47 13.62
C ARG A 49 10.31 -41.60 14.58
N VAL A 50 9.41 -42.58 14.69
CA VAL A 50 9.59 -43.80 15.47
C VAL A 50 10.00 -44.96 14.54
N GLU A 51 11.08 -45.67 14.88
CA GLU A 51 11.57 -46.82 14.12
C GLU A 51 11.97 -47.98 15.05
N PRO A 52 11.49 -49.22 14.83
CA PRO A 52 10.40 -49.57 13.92
C PRO A 52 9.05 -48.97 14.37
N ASP A 53 8.15 -48.77 13.42
CA ASP A 53 6.75 -48.34 13.64
C ASP A 53 5.82 -49.51 14.02
N VAL A 54 6.29 -50.75 13.90
CA VAL A 54 5.56 -51.97 14.29
C VAL A 54 6.44 -52.92 15.12
N LEU A 55 5.98 -53.28 16.32
CA LEU A 55 6.60 -54.29 17.18
C LEU A 55 5.71 -55.54 17.27
N ARG A 56 6.23 -56.71 16.88
CA ARG A 56 5.54 -57.99 16.97
C ARG A 56 6.12 -58.81 18.12
N LEU A 57 5.38 -58.92 19.23
CA LEU A 57 5.89 -59.44 20.50
C LEU A 57 5.17 -60.71 20.95
N TYR A 58 5.96 -61.74 21.26
CA TYR A 58 5.50 -62.97 21.88
C TYR A 58 5.11 -62.73 23.35
N PRO A 59 4.25 -63.59 23.94
CA PRO A 59 3.93 -63.58 25.37
C PRO A 59 5.16 -63.41 26.26
N GLY A 60 5.10 -62.43 27.17
CA GLY A 60 6.16 -62.13 28.12
C GLY A 60 7.43 -61.47 27.54
N SER A 61 7.52 -61.23 26.22
CA SER A 61 8.70 -60.64 25.57
C SER A 61 8.65 -59.11 25.46
N GLU A 62 9.83 -58.48 25.45
CA GLU A 62 10.04 -57.03 25.33
C GLU A 62 10.62 -56.70 23.95
N GLY A 63 10.18 -55.58 23.38
CA GLY A 63 10.77 -54.95 22.20
C GLY A 63 10.99 -53.46 22.43
N THR A 64 11.88 -52.87 21.62
CA THR A 64 12.24 -51.46 21.73
C THR A 64 12.10 -50.77 20.38
N ALA A 65 11.65 -49.52 20.42
CA ALA A 65 11.63 -48.62 19.27
C ALA A 65 12.36 -47.33 19.63
N GLU A 66 13.05 -46.74 18.67
CA GLU A 66 13.75 -45.47 18.83
C GLU A 66 12.93 -44.34 18.21
N ILE A 67 12.64 -43.32 19.01
CA ILE A 67 11.97 -42.11 18.60
C ILE A 67 13.06 -41.08 18.36
N SER A 68 13.23 -40.68 17.12
CA SER A 68 14.11 -39.60 16.70
C SER A 68 13.35 -38.28 16.59
N PHE A 69 13.97 -37.21 17.10
CA PHE A 69 13.48 -35.85 17.05
C PHE A 69 14.47 -35.00 16.26
N ALA A 70 14.01 -34.36 15.18
CA ALA A 70 14.83 -33.52 14.30
C ALA A 70 14.09 -32.19 13.97
N PRO A 71 13.87 -31.32 14.97
CA PRO A 71 13.19 -30.05 14.76
C PRO A 71 13.92 -29.19 13.72
N PRO A 72 13.23 -28.61 12.72
CA PRO A 72 13.88 -27.73 11.76
C PRO A 72 14.36 -26.45 12.44
N ARG A 73 15.50 -25.91 12.00
CA ARG A 73 15.98 -24.58 12.38
C ARG A 73 15.14 -23.51 11.67
N SER A 74 13.92 -23.33 12.13
CA SER A 74 12.96 -22.32 11.65
C SER A 74 12.26 -21.66 12.84
N PRO A 75 11.77 -20.42 12.70
CA PRO A 75 11.04 -19.73 13.78
C PRO A 75 9.74 -20.45 14.19
N ASP A 76 9.18 -21.29 13.32
CA ASP A 76 7.95 -22.06 13.57
C ASP A 76 8.13 -23.13 14.67
N THR A 77 9.36 -23.63 14.86
CA THR A 77 9.67 -24.60 15.92
C THR A 77 9.91 -23.89 17.24
N ALA A 78 8.82 -23.44 17.87
CA ALA A 78 8.84 -22.70 19.14
C ALA A 78 9.79 -23.30 20.20
N ALA A 79 10.59 -22.45 20.84
CA ALA A 79 11.51 -22.86 21.89
C ALA A 79 10.80 -23.30 23.18
N GLY A 80 11.42 -24.21 23.93
CA GLY A 80 10.96 -24.66 25.24
C GLY A 80 10.34 -26.06 25.25
N PRO A 81 9.63 -26.42 26.34
CA PRO A 81 9.11 -27.76 26.55
C PRO A 81 7.93 -28.08 25.61
N THR A 82 8.16 -28.96 24.65
CA THR A 82 7.14 -29.50 23.75
C THR A 82 6.72 -30.90 24.24
N PRO A 83 5.45 -31.14 24.59
CA PRO A 83 4.98 -32.49 24.92
C PRO A 83 4.85 -33.35 23.64
N PHE A 84 5.17 -34.63 23.77
CA PHE A 84 4.90 -35.66 22.75
C PHE A 84 4.20 -36.85 23.40
N GLY A 85 3.39 -37.56 22.63
CA GLY A 85 2.87 -38.87 23.00
C GLY A 85 3.30 -39.90 21.97
N ILE A 86 3.59 -41.13 22.41
CA ILE A 86 3.69 -42.29 21.51
C ILE A 86 2.41 -43.09 21.66
N ARG A 87 1.53 -42.98 20.66
CA ARG A 87 0.35 -43.80 20.52
C ARG A 87 0.79 -45.24 20.27
N VAL A 88 0.31 -46.16 21.09
CA VAL A 88 0.54 -47.60 20.94
C VAL A 88 -0.83 -48.26 20.73
N GLU A 89 -1.03 -48.83 19.55
CA GLU A 89 -2.27 -49.51 19.19
C GLU A 89 -1.97 -51.02 19.01
N PRO A 90 -2.39 -51.88 19.95
CA PRO A 90 -2.39 -53.32 19.77
C PRO A 90 -3.37 -53.70 18.64
N ARG A 91 -3.05 -54.76 17.89
CA ARG A 91 -3.81 -55.20 16.72
C ARG A 91 -4.93 -56.15 17.09
N GLU A 92 -4.64 -57.13 17.94
CA GLU A 92 -5.59 -58.17 18.35
C GLU A 92 -6.50 -57.66 19.48
N ASN A 93 -6.07 -56.66 20.26
CA ASN A 93 -6.93 -55.90 21.18
C ASN A 93 -6.89 -54.36 20.97
N PRO A 94 -7.66 -53.80 20.02
CA PRO A 94 -7.69 -52.37 19.74
C PRO A 94 -8.24 -51.49 20.87
N GLU A 95 -9.07 -52.03 21.78
CA GLU A 95 -9.57 -51.29 22.94
C GLU A 95 -8.52 -51.07 24.05
N ALA A 96 -7.43 -51.84 24.07
CA ALA A 96 -6.29 -51.68 24.99
C ALA A 96 -5.19 -50.73 24.45
N ARG A 97 -5.51 -49.87 23.49
CA ARG A 97 -4.63 -48.77 23.02
C ARG A 97 -4.36 -47.74 24.12
N ASP A 98 -3.16 -47.16 24.10
CA ASP A 98 -2.71 -46.15 25.07
C ASP A 98 -1.80 -45.10 24.41
N VAL A 99 -1.46 -44.03 25.13
CA VAL A 99 -0.52 -43.00 24.70
C VAL A 99 0.56 -42.79 25.76
N VAL A 100 1.80 -43.14 25.43
CA VAL A 100 2.96 -42.98 26.31
C VAL A 100 3.48 -41.56 26.20
N GLU A 101 3.23 -40.73 27.21
CA GLU A 101 3.60 -39.31 27.22
C GLU A 101 5.08 -39.08 27.60
N GLY A 102 5.71 -38.10 26.94
CA GLY A 102 7.08 -37.66 27.20
C GLY A 102 7.29 -36.19 26.80
N GLN A 103 8.48 -35.66 27.07
CA GLN A 103 8.79 -34.25 26.88
C GLN A 103 10.06 -34.04 26.05
N VAL A 104 9.98 -33.20 25.00
CA VAL A 104 11.14 -32.77 24.21
C VAL A 104 11.30 -31.25 24.32
N THR A 105 12.40 -30.82 24.92
CA THR A 105 12.72 -29.40 25.08
C THR A 105 13.50 -28.92 23.87
N VAL A 106 12.88 -28.08 23.05
CA VAL A 106 13.53 -27.43 21.90
C VAL A 106 14.39 -26.28 22.44
N ALA A 107 15.69 -26.28 22.14
CA ALA A 107 16.58 -25.22 22.59
C ALA A 107 16.23 -23.86 21.93
N PRO A 108 16.43 -22.74 22.63
CA PRO A 108 16.27 -21.42 22.05
C PRO A 108 17.39 -21.11 21.05
N PHE A 109 17.03 -20.81 19.80
CA PHE A 109 17.94 -20.17 18.84
C PHE A 109 17.47 -18.76 18.52
N SER A 110 18.40 -17.94 18.06
CA SER A 110 18.13 -16.52 17.81
C SER A 110 18.95 -16.04 16.64
N GLU A 111 18.27 -15.48 15.66
CA GLU A 111 18.86 -15.02 14.41
C GLU A 111 18.07 -13.78 14.00
N ILE A 112 18.75 -12.66 13.76
CA ILE A 112 18.15 -11.36 13.45
C ILE A 112 18.69 -10.91 12.10
N ARG A 113 17.79 -10.41 11.25
CA ARG A 113 18.16 -9.64 10.07
C ARG A 113 17.53 -8.27 10.18
N ALA A 114 18.34 -7.21 10.15
CA ALA A 114 17.84 -5.85 10.04
C ALA A 114 18.27 -5.18 8.73
N GLU A 115 17.44 -4.25 8.23
CA GLU A 115 17.66 -3.53 6.98
C GLU A 115 17.13 -2.08 7.07
N LEU A 116 17.84 -1.12 6.46
CA LEU A 116 17.50 0.30 6.47
C LEU A 116 16.81 0.68 5.15
N LEU A 117 15.57 1.16 5.22
CA LEU A 117 14.70 1.39 4.07
C LEU A 117 14.24 2.86 3.99
N PRO A 118 14.68 3.67 3.01
CA PRO A 118 15.77 3.41 2.05
C PRO A 118 17.16 3.59 2.69
N PRO A 119 18.21 2.92 2.17
CA PRO A 119 19.57 3.06 2.69
C PRO A 119 20.21 4.43 2.37
N THR A 120 19.70 5.13 1.37
CA THR A 120 20.03 6.54 1.10
C THR A 120 18.76 7.38 1.18
N VAL A 121 18.73 8.27 2.17
CA VAL A 121 17.60 9.13 2.48
C VAL A 121 17.84 10.51 1.88
N VAL A 122 16.87 11.07 1.18
CA VAL A 122 17.02 12.34 0.47
C VAL A 122 16.12 13.40 1.11
N GLY A 123 16.65 14.60 1.41
CA GLY A 123 15.86 15.66 2.02
C GLY A 123 16.48 17.06 1.95
N ARG A 124 15.69 18.09 2.31
CA ARG A 124 16.18 19.48 2.48
C ARG A 124 16.28 19.86 3.96
N PHE A 125 15.17 19.68 4.68
CA PHE A 125 15.00 20.01 6.11
C PHE A 125 14.73 18.78 6.99
N ARG A 126 14.27 17.68 6.39
CA ARG A 126 14.12 16.36 7.02
C ARG A 126 14.16 15.27 5.96
N GLY A 127 14.61 14.09 6.36
CA GLY A 127 14.41 12.82 5.67
C GLY A 127 13.57 11.88 6.54
N ARG A 128 12.98 10.86 5.92
CA ARG A 128 12.35 9.73 6.62
C ARG A 128 12.90 8.42 6.08
N ALA A 129 13.04 7.44 6.97
CA ALA A 129 13.32 6.04 6.67
C ALA A 129 12.60 5.16 7.68
N SER A 130 12.63 3.86 7.47
CA SER A 130 12.31 2.85 8.47
C SER A 130 13.46 1.87 8.63
N VAL A 131 13.57 1.28 9.82
CA VAL A 131 14.38 0.07 10.04
C VAL A 131 13.41 -1.10 10.06
N ALA A 132 13.60 -2.06 9.15
CA ALA A 132 12.98 -3.36 9.25
C ALA A 132 13.86 -4.25 10.14
N VAL A 133 13.25 -5.03 11.05
CA VAL A 133 13.94 -6.01 11.88
C VAL A 133 13.15 -7.32 11.89
N ASP A 134 13.71 -8.34 11.24
CA ASP A 134 13.15 -9.68 11.14
C ASP A 134 13.73 -10.58 12.25
N ASN A 135 12.85 -11.25 12.98
CA ASN A 135 13.23 -12.32 13.91
C ASN A 135 13.13 -13.68 13.20
N LEU A 136 14.27 -14.22 12.82
CA LEU A 136 14.41 -15.54 12.20
C LEU A 136 14.61 -16.67 13.25
N GLY A 137 14.68 -16.32 14.53
CA GLY A 137 14.78 -17.25 15.66
C GLY A 137 13.43 -17.74 16.18
N ASN A 138 13.44 -18.82 16.97
CA ASN A 138 12.25 -19.40 17.61
C ASN A 138 11.90 -18.81 19.00
N THR A 139 12.59 -17.74 19.41
CA THR A 139 12.32 -17.00 20.66
C THR A 139 11.92 -15.55 20.39
N PRO A 140 10.93 -14.98 21.12
CA PRO A 140 10.71 -13.54 21.12
C PRO A 140 11.99 -12.79 21.54
N LEU A 141 12.29 -11.69 20.86
CA LEU A 141 13.47 -10.88 21.16
C LEU A 141 13.13 -9.40 21.18
N THR A 142 13.86 -8.64 21.99
CA THR A 142 13.74 -7.17 22.05
C THR A 142 15.02 -6.56 21.49
N VAL A 143 14.88 -5.68 20.50
CA VAL A 143 15.98 -4.86 19.98
C VAL A 143 15.83 -3.41 20.44
N ALA A 144 16.96 -2.75 20.66
CA ALA A 144 17.08 -1.31 20.78
C ALA A 144 17.76 -0.74 19.53
N LEU A 145 17.32 0.44 19.10
CA LEU A 145 17.76 1.10 17.87
C LEU A 145 18.46 2.42 18.20
N THR A 146 19.75 2.50 17.89
CA THR A 146 20.57 3.70 18.15
C THR A 146 21.27 4.18 16.88
N LEU A 147 21.14 5.47 16.55
CA LEU A 147 21.74 6.07 15.37
C LEU A 147 22.95 6.92 15.74
N ARG A 148 23.96 6.92 14.87
CA ARG A 148 25.15 7.78 14.96
C ARG A 148 25.49 8.39 13.59
N ASP A 149 25.97 9.64 13.58
CA ASP A 149 26.76 10.19 12.48
C ASP A 149 28.10 10.68 13.00
N ASP A 150 29.18 10.29 12.34
CA ASP A 150 30.56 10.56 12.81
C ASP A 150 30.95 12.05 12.69
N ALA A 151 30.05 12.88 12.14
CA ALA A 151 30.22 14.32 11.94
C ALA A 151 29.38 15.19 12.90
N GLY A 152 28.43 14.61 13.66
CA GLY A 152 27.54 15.33 14.57
C GLY A 152 26.70 16.44 13.91
N ARG A 153 26.38 16.31 12.61
CA ARG A 153 25.61 17.30 11.82
C ARG A 153 24.15 16.91 11.61
N LEU A 154 23.77 15.69 12.00
CA LEU A 154 22.39 15.21 11.97
C LEU A 154 21.77 15.24 13.37
N ALA A 155 20.44 15.20 13.41
CA ALA A 155 19.63 14.98 14.60
C ALA A 155 18.59 13.90 14.27
N PHE A 156 18.42 12.95 15.20
CA PHE A 156 17.66 11.73 14.98
C PHE A 156 16.46 11.65 15.92
N GLU A 157 15.36 11.10 15.40
CA GLU A 157 14.13 10.80 16.13
C GLU A 157 13.68 9.40 15.69
N VAL A 158 13.47 8.51 16.65
CA VAL A 158 13.26 7.06 16.44
C VAL A 158 12.01 6.63 17.18
N ASP A 159 11.05 6.06 16.46
CA ASP A 159 9.76 5.66 17.02
C ASP A 159 9.27 4.29 16.49
N PRO A 160 9.21 3.24 17.33
CA PRO A 160 9.70 3.16 18.71
C PRO A 160 11.23 2.98 18.77
N SER A 161 11.88 3.47 19.84
CA SER A 161 13.33 3.31 20.06
C SER A 161 13.77 1.91 20.49
N ALA A 162 12.83 1.09 20.98
CA ALA A 162 13.01 -0.33 21.21
C ALA A 162 11.73 -1.08 20.83
N VAL A 163 11.87 -2.26 20.22
CA VAL A 163 10.72 -3.06 19.75
C VAL A 163 10.91 -4.53 20.07
N GLN A 164 9.83 -5.19 20.48
CA GLN A 164 9.77 -6.63 20.68
C GLN A 164 9.27 -7.30 19.40
N VAL A 165 9.99 -8.32 18.94
CA VAL A 165 9.73 -9.03 17.68
C VAL A 165 9.48 -10.50 18.01
N ALA A 166 8.27 -10.99 17.71
CA ALA A 166 7.90 -12.38 17.87
C ALA A 166 8.62 -13.29 16.84
N PRO A 167 8.77 -14.60 17.11
CA PRO A 167 9.34 -15.55 16.15
C PRO A 167 8.68 -15.45 14.77
N GLY A 168 9.50 -15.41 13.71
CA GLY A 168 9.03 -15.41 12.32
C GLY A 168 8.29 -14.15 11.90
N ARG A 169 8.46 -13.04 12.66
CA ARG A 169 7.85 -11.74 12.34
C ARG A 169 8.89 -10.68 12.06
N ALA A 170 8.48 -9.71 11.24
CA ALA A 170 9.15 -8.43 11.07
C ALA A 170 8.55 -7.40 12.02
N ALA A 171 9.37 -6.46 12.47
CA ALA A 171 8.94 -5.22 13.11
C ALA A 171 9.57 -4.02 12.40
N PHE A 172 8.87 -2.88 12.41
CA PHE A 172 9.33 -1.65 11.79
C PHE A 172 9.43 -0.54 12.83
N ALA A 173 10.52 0.23 12.79
CA ALA A 173 10.66 1.48 13.52
C ALA A 173 10.88 2.64 12.55
N ASN A 174 10.19 3.75 12.80
CA ASN A 174 10.27 4.96 11.98
C ASN A 174 11.47 5.81 12.39
N LEU A 175 12.19 6.32 11.38
CA LEU A 175 13.31 7.24 11.54
C LEU A 175 12.96 8.58 10.93
N THR A 176 13.07 9.66 11.70
CA THR A 176 13.13 11.02 11.16
C THR A 176 14.53 11.59 11.36
N ILE A 177 15.18 11.91 10.25
CA ILE A 177 16.54 12.48 10.21
C ILE A 177 16.40 13.97 9.89
N ARG A 178 17.00 14.87 10.67
CA ARG A 178 17.04 16.31 10.41
C ARG A 178 18.51 16.78 10.33
N PRO A 179 18.94 17.49 9.28
CA PRO A 179 20.24 18.17 9.31
C PRO A 179 20.17 19.37 10.28
N GLN A 180 21.19 19.55 11.11
CA GLN A 180 21.24 20.65 12.09
C GLN A 180 21.47 22.03 11.44
N GLN A 181 22.07 22.05 10.23
CA GLN A 181 22.30 23.27 9.45
C GLN A 181 21.53 23.23 8.14
N VAL A 182 20.93 24.35 7.73
CA VAL A 182 20.16 24.45 6.48
C VAL A 182 21.07 24.80 5.30
N LEU A 183 21.19 23.89 4.34
CA LEU A 183 21.91 24.11 3.10
C LEU A 183 21.09 25.03 2.16
N TRP A 184 21.23 26.34 2.30
CA TRP A 184 20.46 27.31 1.51
C TRP A 184 20.80 27.28 0.01
N THR A 185 22.09 27.17 -0.32
CA THR A 185 22.61 27.09 -1.69
C THR A 185 23.80 26.14 -1.75
N GLY A 186 24.09 25.55 -2.92
CA GLY A 186 25.26 24.70 -3.11
C GLY A 186 25.06 23.64 -4.19
N SER A 187 26.00 22.71 -4.27
CA SER A 187 25.70 21.31 -4.57
C SER A 187 25.02 20.65 -3.36
N GLY A 188 24.43 19.46 -3.52
CA GLY A 188 23.98 18.66 -2.37
C GLY A 188 25.16 18.21 -1.49
N GLN A 189 24.88 17.85 -0.24
CA GLN A 189 25.86 17.32 0.71
C GLN A 189 25.39 15.99 1.29
N THR A 190 26.15 14.92 1.03
CA THR A 190 25.93 13.61 1.65
C THR A 190 26.51 13.58 3.06
N HIS A 191 25.70 13.16 4.03
CA HIS A 191 26.13 12.90 5.40
C HIS A 191 26.00 11.38 5.66
N PRO A 192 27.09 10.64 5.92
CA PRO A 192 27.01 9.23 6.28
C PRO A 192 26.38 9.08 7.67
N LEU A 193 25.65 7.98 7.88
CA LEU A 193 25.08 7.61 9.17
C LEU A 193 25.14 6.09 9.36
N THR A 194 25.14 5.65 10.60
CA THR A 194 25.07 4.22 10.95
C THR A 194 23.91 3.99 11.90
N VAL A 195 23.02 3.07 11.55
CA VAL A 195 22.01 2.54 12.47
C VAL A 195 22.62 1.32 13.16
N SER A 196 22.61 1.30 14.49
CA SER A 196 23.03 0.14 15.29
C SER A 196 21.79 -0.53 15.89
N VAL A 197 21.60 -1.80 15.53
CA VAL A 197 20.49 -2.64 15.99
C VAL A 197 21.05 -3.59 17.04
N ARG A 198 20.76 -3.32 18.32
CA ARG A 198 21.33 -4.08 19.45
C ARG A 198 20.26 -4.94 20.09
N ARG A 199 20.48 -6.25 20.18
CA ARG A 199 19.59 -7.15 20.93
C ARG A 199 19.81 -6.95 22.43
N SER A 200 18.73 -6.98 23.22
CA SER A 200 18.86 -7.11 24.67
C SER A 200 19.64 -8.39 25.02
N GLY A 201 20.74 -8.25 25.76
CA GLY A 201 21.64 -9.35 26.13
C GLY A 201 22.78 -9.65 25.15
N ASP A 202 22.91 -8.93 24.03
CA ASP A 202 24.07 -9.04 23.13
C ASP A 202 24.82 -7.70 23.04
N GLU A 203 26.13 -7.72 23.29
CA GLU A 203 26.97 -6.54 23.13
C GLU A 203 27.23 -6.20 21.65
N ARG A 204 27.21 -7.20 20.75
CA ARG A 204 27.50 -7.04 19.32
C ARG A 204 26.21 -6.77 18.55
N GLY A 205 25.87 -5.49 18.41
CA GLY A 205 24.79 -5.06 17.52
C GLY A 205 25.13 -5.23 16.03
N GLN A 206 24.12 -5.39 15.20
CA GLN A 206 24.25 -5.26 13.74
C GLN A 206 24.36 -3.77 13.39
N GLU A 207 25.43 -3.35 12.71
CA GLU A 207 25.54 -2.01 12.15
C GLU A 207 25.06 -1.99 10.69
N LEU A 208 24.12 -1.10 10.40
CA LEU A 208 23.57 -0.84 9.06
C LEU A 208 24.11 0.51 8.56
N PRO A 209 24.97 0.54 7.54
CA PRO A 209 25.43 1.79 6.95
C PRO A 209 24.31 2.43 6.13
N GLY A 210 24.21 3.76 6.20
CA GLY A 210 23.28 4.55 5.40
C GLY A 210 23.84 5.94 5.11
N SER A 211 23.05 6.75 4.38
CA SER A 211 23.41 8.15 4.15
C SER A 211 22.19 9.07 4.02
N PHE A 212 22.40 10.35 4.31
CA PHE A 212 21.43 11.42 4.09
C PHE A 212 21.97 12.41 3.04
N ASP A 213 21.38 12.44 1.84
CA ASP A 213 21.61 13.47 0.81
C ASP A 213 20.83 14.74 1.18
N GLN A 214 21.54 15.72 1.72
CA GLN A 214 21.01 17.05 1.96
C GLN A 214 21.02 17.85 0.66
N ARG A 215 19.84 18.04 0.06
CA ARG A 215 19.65 18.90 -1.11
C ARG A 215 19.51 20.37 -0.72
N PRO A 216 20.01 21.30 -1.55
CA PRO A 216 19.87 22.73 -1.29
C PRO A 216 18.40 23.19 -1.35
N VAL A 217 18.09 24.25 -0.60
CA VAL A 217 16.76 24.85 -0.56
C VAL A 217 16.45 25.61 -1.85
N LEU A 218 17.34 26.50 -2.29
CA LEU A 218 17.18 27.28 -3.52
C LEU A 218 18.23 26.90 -4.58
N PRO A 219 17.84 26.78 -5.87
CA PRO A 219 18.80 26.70 -6.96
C PRO A 219 19.45 28.08 -7.18
N ARG A 220 20.77 28.12 -7.40
CA ARG A 220 21.56 29.36 -7.48
C ARG A 220 21.00 30.43 -8.43
N GLY A 221 20.41 30.02 -9.57
CA GLY A 221 19.80 30.94 -10.52
C GLY A 221 18.61 31.74 -9.98
N LEU A 222 17.86 31.22 -9.01
CA LEU A 222 16.70 31.92 -8.44
C LEU A 222 17.13 33.09 -7.54
N LEU A 223 18.28 32.98 -6.88
CA LEU A 223 18.89 34.11 -6.17
C LEU A 223 19.47 35.16 -7.13
N ALA A 224 20.01 34.75 -8.29
CA ALA A 224 20.44 35.70 -9.32
C ALA A 224 19.25 36.49 -9.89
N VAL A 225 18.14 35.81 -10.22
CA VAL A 225 16.89 36.47 -10.64
C VAL A 225 16.33 37.36 -9.53
N GLY A 226 16.31 36.90 -8.28
CA GLY A 226 15.87 37.70 -7.13
C GLY A 226 16.74 38.95 -6.93
N GLY A 227 18.05 38.85 -7.09
CA GLY A 227 18.98 39.99 -7.04
C GLY A 227 18.74 41.00 -8.17
N VAL A 228 18.49 40.53 -9.40
CA VAL A 228 18.13 41.39 -10.54
C VAL A 228 16.78 42.09 -10.30
N LEU A 229 15.77 41.37 -9.81
CA LEU A 229 14.47 41.96 -9.47
C LEU A 229 14.56 42.99 -8.33
N ALA A 230 15.39 42.74 -7.31
CA ALA A 230 15.66 43.69 -6.24
C ALA A 230 16.39 44.94 -6.78
N ALA A 231 17.39 44.78 -7.64
CA ALA A 231 18.10 45.89 -8.28
C ALA A 231 17.17 46.72 -9.18
N LEU A 232 16.29 46.08 -9.94
CA LEU A 232 15.27 46.76 -10.74
C LEU A 232 14.26 47.51 -9.86
N ALA A 233 13.78 46.90 -8.77
CA ALA A 233 12.88 47.57 -7.83
C ALA A 233 13.52 48.80 -7.18
N VAL A 234 14.79 48.71 -6.75
CA VAL A 234 15.56 49.87 -6.25
C VAL A 234 15.71 50.93 -7.33
N ALA A 235 16.05 50.54 -8.57
CA ALA A 235 16.16 51.48 -9.69
C ALA A 235 14.82 52.17 -10.01
N SER A 236 13.69 51.46 -9.95
CA SER A 236 12.35 52.03 -10.11
C SER A 236 11.98 53.01 -8.99
N VAL A 237 12.32 52.69 -7.73
CA VAL A 237 12.09 53.59 -6.59
C VAL A 237 12.96 54.85 -6.70
N VAL A 238 14.24 54.71 -7.06
CA VAL A 238 15.13 55.86 -7.30
C VAL A 238 14.59 56.71 -8.46
N ALA A 239 14.24 56.09 -9.59
CA ALA A 239 13.68 56.80 -10.73
C ALA A 239 12.43 57.59 -10.34
N TRP A 240 11.48 56.96 -9.62
CA TRP A 240 10.26 57.61 -9.12
C TRP A 240 10.53 58.79 -8.19
N LEU A 241 11.50 58.67 -7.28
CA LEU A 241 11.90 59.76 -6.37
C LEU A 241 12.67 60.89 -7.06
N THR A 242 13.34 60.62 -8.19
CA THR A 242 14.03 61.64 -9.00
C THR A 242 13.16 62.25 -10.10
N TYR A 243 11.97 61.71 -10.37
CA TYR A 243 11.09 62.18 -11.43
C TYR A 243 10.31 63.41 -10.97
N ALA A 244 10.84 64.60 -11.23
CA ALA A 244 10.09 65.85 -11.13
C ALA A 244 9.30 66.06 -12.45
N PRO A 245 7.96 65.91 -12.46
CA PRO A 245 7.18 66.22 -13.66
C PRO A 245 7.05 67.74 -13.85
N ASP A 246 7.57 68.25 -14.97
CA ASP A 246 7.27 69.60 -15.43
C ASP A 246 5.79 69.66 -15.88
N PHE A 247 4.93 70.13 -14.99
CA PHE A 247 3.53 70.40 -15.28
C PHE A 247 3.39 71.74 -16.02
N ASP A 248 3.60 71.74 -17.34
CA ASP A 248 3.22 72.85 -18.22
C ASP A 248 1.69 73.03 -18.18
N GLY A 249 1.23 73.91 -17.30
CA GLY A 249 -0.15 73.99 -16.88
C GLY A 249 -1.08 74.60 -17.93
N SER A 250 -1.89 73.77 -18.58
CA SER A 250 -3.02 74.17 -19.44
C SER A 250 -4.20 74.84 -18.68
N ALA A 251 -3.94 75.40 -17.50
CA ALA A 251 -4.89 76.03 -16.59
C ALA A 251 -5.17 77.52 -16.94
N ARG A 252 -5.20 77.88 -18.23
CA ARG A 252 -5.41 79.28 -18.69
C ARG A 252 -6.54 79.50 -19.69
N GLU A 253 -7.07 78.46 -20.32
CA GLU A 253 -8.16 78.57 -21.31
C GLU A 253 -9.43 79.23 -20.72
N ASN A 254 -9.78 78.85 -19.48
CA ASN A 254 -11.07 79.16 -18.86
C ASN A 254 -11.14 80.48 -18.06
N GLN A 255 -10.18 81.40 -18.22
CA GLN A 255 -10.21 82.72 -17.56
C GLN A 255 -10.36 83.92 -18.53
N ALA A 256 -10.59 83.66 -19.82
CA ALA A 256 -10.49 84.68 -20.88
C ALA A 256 -11.82 85.27 -21.41
N VAL A 257 -12.96 85.15 -20.68
CA VAL A 257 -14.28 85.64 -21.16
C VAL A 257 -15.10 86.44 -20.11
N ALA A 258 -14.45 87.38 -19.41
CA ALA A 258 -15.08 88.54 -18.77
C ALA A 258 -13.98 89.49 -18.25
N ALA A 259 -13.98 90.81 -18.45
CA ALA A 259 -14.77 91.72 -19.31
C ALA A 259 -13.84 92.92 -19.68
N PRO A 260 -14.24 93.97 -20.45
CA PRO A 260 -14.99 95.09 -19.83
C PRO A 260 -15.86 96.02 -20.73
N ALA A 261 -16.84 96.70 -20.11
CA ALA A 261 -17.46 98.00 -20.51
C ALA A 261 -18.22 98.06 -21.88
N ALA A 262 -18.91 99.13 -22.33
CA ALA A 262 -18.97 100.56 -21.93
C ALA A 262 -20.24 101.25 -22.59
N VAL A 263 -20.95 102.29 -22.10
CA VAL A 263 -21.12 102.94 -20.77
C VAL A 263 -22.66 103.25 -20.49
N PRO A 264 -23.30 104.46 -20.34
CA PRO A 264 -24.67 104.55 -19.74
C PRO A 264 -25.77 105.42 -20.44
N GLN A 265 -27.05 105.18 -20.11
CA GLN A 265 -28.20 106.13 -19.98
C GLN A 265 -29.49 105.31 -19.66
N GLY A 266 -30.48 105.73 -18.86
CA GLY A 266 -30.62 106.88 -17.96
C GLY A 266 -32.10 107.27 -17.76
N GLY A 267 -32.66 107.18 -16.54
CA GLY A 267 -33.98 107.75 -16.19
C GLY A 267 -35.20 106.80 -16.11
N GLU A 268 -35.36 106.13 -14.97
CA GLU A 268 -36.57 106.11 -14.11
C GLU A 268 -37.99 106.27 -14.72
N LYS A 269 -38.89 105.27 -14.48
CA LYS A 269 -40.29 105.48 -14.02
C LYS A 269 -41.12 104.23 -13.66
N ASP A 270 -41.73 104.28 -12.46
CA ASP A 270 -43.10 103.89 -12.04
C ASP A 270 -43.83 102.59 -12.47
N THR A 271 -43.91 101.66 -11.49
CA THR A 271 -45.12 100.99 -10.91
C THR A 271 -46.09 100.05 -11.68
N LEU A 272 -46.43 98.94 -10.98
CA LEU A 272 -47.68 98.12 -11.02
C LEU A 272 -47.91 97.25 -12.28
N ASP A 273 -48.67 96.12 -12.28
CA ASP A 273 -49.71 95.58 -11.36
C ASP A 273 -49.36 94.23 -10.67
N ALA A 274 -50.31 93.58 -9.97
CA ALA A 274 -50.07 92.44 -9.07
C ALA A 274 -51.14 91.30 -9.03
N ALA A 275 -50.65 90.08 -8.74
CA ALA A 275 -51.34 88.91 -8.12
C ALA A 275 -52.47 88.20 -8.93
N PRO A 276 -52.74 86.88 -8.70
CA PRO A 276 -53.28 86.34 -7.43
C PRO A 276 -52.49 85.14 -6.85
N THR A 277 -53.05 84.45 -5.84
CA THR A 277 -52.30 83.61 -4.85
C THR A 277 -52.95 82.21 -4.58
N PRO A 278 -52.87 81.50 -3.41
CA PRO A 278 -52.42 80.09 -3.38
C PRO A 278 -53.34 79.13 -2.58
N PRO A 279 -52.82 77.96 -2.12
CA PRO A 279 -53.26 77.35 -0.85
C PRO A 279 -52.13 77.09 0.16
N LYS A 280 -52.53 76.85 1.43
CA LYS A 280 -51.70 76.58 2.63
C LYS A 280 -51.63 75.06 2.89
N GLY A 281 -50.75 74.48 3.74
CA GLY A 281 -49.68 75.00 4.60
C GLY A 281 -49.83 74.62 6.09
N LYS A 282 -48.83 73.95 6.70
CA LYS A 282 -48.46 73.77 8.15
C LYS A 282 -47.08 73.05 8.20
N ALA A 283 -46.06 73.30 9.04
CA ALA A 283 -45.96 73.63 10.49
C ALA A 283 -46.03 72.36 11.40
N ASP A 284 -45.14 72.08 12.38
CA ASP A 284 -44.11 72.88 13.10
C ASP A 284 -42.91 72.04 13.62
N GLY A 285 -41.81 72.71 14.05
CA GLY A 285 -40.70 72.19 14.90
C GLY A 285 -39.58 71.42 14.17
N GLY A 286 -38.28 71.48 14.53
CA GLY A 286 -37.56 72.15 15.63
C GLY A 286 -37.07 71.16 16.71
N GLY A 287 -35.78 71.02 17.05
CA GLY A 287 -34.54 71.64 16.53
C GLY A 287 -33.31 71.26 17.41
N ARG A 288 -32.08 71.65 17.00
CA ARG A 288 -30.76 71.19 17.54
C ARG A 288 -30.51 69.69 17.30
N GLY A 289 -29.29 69.15 17.18
CA GLY A 289 -27.95 69.56 17.62
C GLY A 289 -27.35 68.33 18.34
N ASP A 290 -26.07 67.96 18.20
CA ASP A 290 -24.91 68.65 17.65
C ASP A 290 -23.93 67.66 16.96
N ALA A 291 -22.67 68.07 16.79
CA ALA A 291 -21.50 67.32 16.33
C ALA A 291 -21.27 65.96 17.09
N ASP A 292 -20.37 65.05 16.69
CA ASP A 292 -19.04 65.31 16.12
C ASP A 292 -18.36 64.11 15.41
N SER A 293 -17.20 64.39 14.80
CA SER A 293 -16.06 63.51 14.49
C SER A 293 -16.27 62.21 13.68
N GLY A 294 -15.84 62.26 12.40
CA GLY A 294 -14.96 61.22 11.85
C GLY A 294 -13.50 61.43 12.31
N PRO A 295 -12.45 60.91 11.63
CA PRO A 295 -12.38 60.14 10.38
C PRO A 295 -12.01 58.65 10.65
N GLY A 296 -11.70 57.75 9.71
CA GLY A 296 -11.65 57.75 8.23
C GLY A 296 -10.62 56.72 7.71
N GLY A 297 -10.50 56.55 6.39
CA GLY A 297 -9.56 55.63 5.73
C GLY A 297 -9.98 54.14 5.74
N THR A 298 -10.43 53.56 4.61
CA THR A 298 -9.57 52.94 3.57
C THR A 298 -8.47 52.05 4.19
N GLY A 299 -8.57 50.73 4.25
CA GLY A 299 -8.67 49.80 3.10
C GLY A 299 -7.29 49.15 2.88
N GLY A 300 -7.13 47.94 2.34
CA GLY A 300 -8.09 46.91 1.92
C GLY A 300 -7.35 45.74 1.24
N GLY A 301 -8.02 44.59 1.09
CA GLY A 301 -7.49 43.44 0.35
C GLY A 301 -6.55 42.51 1.12
N GLY A 302 -6.89 41.22 1.14
CA GLY A 302 -6.10 40.15 1.74
C GLY A 302 -6.83 38.81 1.61
N ALA A 303 -6.12 37.75 1.20
CA ALA A 303 -6.71 36.44 0.90
C ALA A 303 -6.21 35.34 1.86
N SER A 304 -6.79 34.15 1.72
CA SER A 304 -6.50 32.91 2.47
C SER A 304 -7.06 32.83 3.91
N GLY A 305 -7.39 31.61 4.33
CA GLY A 305 -8.05 31.35 5.62
C GLY A 305 -8.93 30.09 5.60
N GLY A 306 -8.34 28.92 5.33
CA GLY A 306 -9.03 27.64 5.53
C GLY A 306 -8.91 27.19 6.99
N GLY A 307 -10.02 26.77 7.62
CA GLY A 307 -9.99 26.35 9.03
C GLY A 307 -11.34 25.89 9.57
N SER A 308 -11.61 24.58 9.42
CA SER A 308 -12.57 23.76 10.18
C SER A 308 -12.19 22.29 9.91
N GLY A 309 -12.25 21.35 10.85
CA GLY A 309 -12.67 21.43 12.25
C GLY A 309 -13.12 20.03 12.70
N ASP A 310 -12.66 19.54 13.85
CA ASP A 310 -12.74 18.13 14.25
C ASP A 310 -14.17 17.55 14.34
N GLY A 311 -14.28 16.22 14.17
CA GLY A 311 -15.56 15.51 14.18
C GLY A 311 -15.44 13.98 14.20
N GLY A 312 -14.64 13.41 15.10
CA GLY A 312 -14.56 11.95 15.28
C GLY A 312 -15.62 11.44 16.27
N THR A 313 -16.42 10.46 15.85
CA THR A 313 -17.41 9.78 16.73
C THR A 313 -17.43 8.28 16.44
N SER A 314 -17.42 7.47 17.50
CA SER A 314 -17.57 6.01 17.45
C SER A 314 -19.05 5.58 17.51
N GLY A 315 -19.38 4.44 16.91
CA GLY A 315 -20.74 3.89 16.97
C GLY A 315 -20.90 2.64 16.11
N GLY A 316 -20.71 1.46 16.72
CA GLY A 316 -21.11 0.19 16.11
C GLY A 316 -22.54 -0.18 16.48
N THR A 317 -23.18 -1.05 15.69
CA THR A 317 -24.40 -1.75 16.11
C THR A 317 -24.51 -3.07 15.36
N ASP A 318 -24.63 -4.18 16.08
CA ASP A 318 -24.90 -5.49 15.51
C ASP A 318 -26.33 -5.59 14.96
N THR A 319 -26.50 -6.33 13.86
CA THR A 319 -27.80 -6.89 13.47
C THR A 319 -27.67 -8.39 13.19
N THR A 320 -28.05 -9.19 14.19
CA THR A 320 -28.16 -10.65 14.05
C THR A 320 -29.37 -11.02 13.21
N GLY A 321 -29.21 -12.01 12.33
CA GLY A 321 -30.29 -12.51 11.45
C GLY A 321 -30.18 -14.01 11.27
N GLY A 322 -30.78 -14.78 12.18
CA GLY A 322 -30.78 -16.24 12.14
C GLY A 322 -31.90 -16.83 11.28
N GLY A 323 -31.61 -17.90 10.55
CA GLY A 323 -32.57 -18.73 9.83
C GLY A 323 -31.94 -20.11 9.55
N ALA A 324 -32.67 -21.20 9.81
CA ALA A 324 -32.07 -22.54 9.97
C ALA A 324 -32.77 -23.64 9.17
N GLY A 325 -32.02 -24.70 8.85
CA GLY A 325 -32.49 -25.97 8.26
C GLY A 325 -32.14 -26.14 6.77
N GLY A 326 -31.72 -27.32 6.30
CA GLY A 326 -31.35 -28.53 7.06
C GLY A 326 -31.21 -29.79 6.20
N GLY A 327 -30.03 -30.44 6.24
CA GLY A 327 -29.74 -31.73 5.60
C GLY A 327 -29.38 -31.65 4.10
N GLY A 328 -28.49 -32.51 3.56
CA GLY A 328 -27.62 -33.50 4.22
C GLY A 328 -26.94 -34.47 3.23
N SER A 329 -25.70 -34.91 3.55
CA SER A 329 -24.86 -35.86 2.76
C SER A 329 -24.27 -35.28 1.45
N SER A 330 -23.00 -35.49 1.08
CA SER A 330 -21.82 -36.03 1.79
C SER A 330 -20.54 -35.79 0.97
N GLY A 331 -19.45 -35.33 1.60
CA GLY A 331 -18.13 -35.20 0.97
C GLY A 331 -17.12 -34.42 1.83
N GLU A 332 -15.93 -35.02 2.02
CA GLU A 332 -14.69 -34.52 2.67
C GLU A 332 -14.70 -33.24 3.53
N THR A 333 -14.37 -33.43 4.82
CA THR A 333 -14.19 -32.35 5.80
C THR A 333 -12.84 -31.64 5.63
N VAL A 334 -12.86 -30.39 5.16
CA VAL A 334 -11.76 -29.44 5.40
C VAL A 334 -12.05 -28.69 6.71
N SER A 335 -11.06 -28.61 7.61
CA SER A 335 -11.22 -27.90 8.89
C SER A 335 -11.30 -26.38 8.68
N ASP A 336 -12.52 -25.86 8.61
CA ASP A 336 -12.80 -24.42 8.56
C ASP A 336 -12.66 -23.81 9.96
N GLY A 337 -11.44 -23.37 10.29
CA GLY A 337 -11.21 -22.49 11.43
C GLY A 337 -11.60 -21.07 11.04
N GLY A 338 -12.60 -20.49 11.72
CA GLY A 338 -13.24 -19.21 11.38
C GLY A 338 -12.32 -18.00 11.40
N GLY A 339 -11.47 -17.88 10.38
CA GLY A 339 -10.71 -16.70 10.03
C GLY A 339 -11.44 -15.86 8.98
N GLU A 340 -11.17 -14.56 9.00
CA GLU A 340 -11.74 -13.62 8.03
C GLU A 340 -11.36 -14.00 6.59
N ALA A 341 -12.35 -14.04 5.69
CA ALA A 341 -12.16 -14.54 4.33
C ALA A 341 -11.12 -13.68 3.57
N ARG A 342 -10.08 -14.32 3.03
CA ARG A 342 -8.90 -13.63 2.49
C ARG A 342 -9.27 -12.61 1.41
N THR A 343 -8.62 -11.45 1.44
CA THR A 343 -8.81 -10.33 0.51
C THR A 343 -7.55 -10.06 -0.31
N GLY A 344 -7.71 -9.40 -1.47
CA GLY A 344 -6.59 -8.97 -2.31
C GLY A 344 -5.91 -10.05 -3.16
N PRO A 345 -4.86 -9.68 -3.92
CA PRO A 345 -4.19 -10.54 -4.88
C PRO A 345 -3.18 -11.53 -4.24
N PRO A 346 -2.95 -12.72 -4.85
CA PRO A 346 -3.70 -13.28 -5.97
C PRO A 346 -5.04 -13.86 -5.49
N TRP A 347 -6.14 -13.36 -6.07
CA TRP A 347 -7.48 -13.86 -5.75
C TRP A 347 -7.64 -15.30 -6.27
N ARG A 348 -8.29 -16.15 -5.49
CA ARG A 348 -8.62 -17.54 -5.83
C ARG A 348 -9.89 -17.98 -5.10
N ARG A 349 -10.34 -19.22 -5.31
CA ARG A 349 -11.49 -19.78 -4.57
C ARG A 349 -11.30 -19.66 -3.05
N GLY A 350 -12.40 -19.34 -2.35
CA GLY A 350 -12.40 -19.11 -0.90
C GLY A 350 -11.91 -17.72 -0.46
N TYR A 351 -11.66 -16.79 -1.39
CA TYR A 351 -11.46 -15.38 -1.08
C TYR A 351 -12.80 -14.64 -0.96
N ALA A 352 -12.80 -13.53 -0.21
CA ALA A 352 -13.94 -12.63 -0.11
C ALA A 352 -14.27 -11.96 -1.46
N ARG A 353 -15.47 -11.38 -1.55
CA ARG A 353 -15.92 -10.66 -2.75
C ARG A 353 -15.08 -9.40 -2.98
N ASP A 354 -14.55 -9.23 -4.19
CA ASP A 354 -13.80 -8.03 -4.60
C ASP A 354 -14.27 -7.53 -5.98
N VAL A 355 -14.33 -6.21 -6.17
CA VAL A 355 -14.75 -5.60 -7.44
C VAL A 355 -13.73 -5.85 -8.56
N VAL A 356 -12.46 -6.07 -8.21
CA VAL A 356 -11.42 -6.45 -9.18
C VAL A 356 -11.72 -7.83 -9.82
N VAL A 357 -12.26 -8.76 -9.05
CA VAL A 357 -12.73 -10.06 -9.57
C VAL A 357 -13.99 -9.87 -10.43
N GLU A 358 -14.89 -8.97 -10.05
CA GLU A 358 -16.09 -8.70 -10.86
C GLU A 358 -15.71 -8.07 -12.21
N TYR A 359 -14.72 -7.17 -12.24
CA TYR A 359 -14.14 -6.66 -13.48
C TYR A 359 -13.59 -7.79 -14.36
N ALA A 360 -12.80 -8.70 -13.80
CA ALA A 360 -12.25 -9.83 -14.54
C ALA A 360 -13.36 -10.74 -15.12
N GLN A 361 -14.43 -11.00 -14.36
CA GLN A 361 -15.60 -11.75 -14.84
C GLN A 361 -16.31 -11.05 -16.00
N GLN A 362 -16.58 -9.73 -15.88
CA GLN A 362 -17.17 -8.94 -16.97
C GLN A 362 -16.26 -8.93 -18.21
N ARG A 363 -14.94 -8.83 -18.02
CA ARG A 363 -13.94 -8.89 -19.10
C ARG A 363 -13.93 -10.24 -19.82
N LEU A 364 -14.02 -11.34 -19.08
CA LEU A 364 -14.11 -12.70 -19.63
C LEU A 364 -15.45 -12.92 -20.35
N ALA A 365 -16.58 -12.45 -19.83
CA ALA A 365 -17.87 -12.48 -20.54
C ALA A 365 -17.85 -11.64 -21.83
N ALA A 366 -17.10 -10.54 -21.84
CA ALA A 366 -16.95 -9.64 -22.98
C ALA A 366 -16.06 -10.17 -24.13
N LEU A 367 -15.42 -11.34 -23.98
CA LEU A 367 -14.58 -11.99 -25.01
C LEU A 367 -15.36 -12.48 -26.25
N GLY A 368 -16.69 -12.58 -26.17
CA GLY A 368 -17.59 -12.87 -27.29
C GLY A 368 -17.88 -14.37 -27.48
N SER A 369 -19.08 -14.70 -27.94
CA SER A 369 -19.64 -16.06 -27.93
C SER A 369 -18.87 -17.12 -28.73
N LYS A 370 -17.97 -16.72 -29.65
CA LYS A 370 -17.11 -17.64 -30.42
C LYS A 370 -15.77 -17.97 -29.74
N ASN A 371 -15.41 -17.28 -28.66
CA ASN A 371 -14.19 -17.57 -27.89
C ASN A 371 -14.52 -18.61 -26.79
N PRO A 372 -13.82 -19.77 -26.74
CA PRO A 372 -14.12 -20.83 -25.77
C PRO A 372 -13.87 -20.42 -24.31
N CYS A 373 -13.01 -19.42 -24.10
CA CYS A 373 -12.68 -18.88 -22.77
C CYS A 373 -13.65 -17.80 -22.30
N THR A 374 -14.70 -17.49 -23.07
CA THR A 374 -15.76 -16.56 -22.65
C THR A 374 -16.52 -17.09 -21.44
N LEU A 375 -16.70 -16.26 -20.41
CA LEU A 375 -17.51 -16.61 -19.24
C LEU A 375 -19.00 -16.58 -19.59
N THR A 376 -19.70 -17.67 -19.27
CA THR A 376 -21.09 -17.93 -19.70
C THR A 376 -21.82 -18.77 -18.65
N GLY A 377 -23.15 -18.76 -18.66
CA GLY A 377 -23.96 -19.39 -17.61
C GLY A 377 -24.06 -18.50 -16.38
N HIS A 378 -24.23 -19.09 -15.20
CA HIS A 378 -24.18 -18.35 -13.93
C HIS A 378 -22.76 -18.28 -13.37
N TRP A 379 -22.46 -17.16 -12.71
CA TRP A 379 -21.28 -16.95 -11.86
C TRP A 379 -21.64 -15.99 -10.73
N THR A 380 -20.85 -15.97 -9.66
CA THR A 380 -21.05 -15.11 -8.49
C THR A 380 -20.26 -13.80 -8.67
N PRO A 381 -20.92 -12.62 -8.80
CA PRO A 381 -20.23 -11.37 -9.10
C PRO A 381 -19.19 -11.00 -8.03
N GLY A 382 -17.93 -10.90 -8.42
CA GLY A 382 -16.81 -10.55 -7.53
C GLY A 382 -16.23 -11.70 -6.72
N VAL A 383 -16.67 -12.94 -6.93
CA VAL A 383 -16.11 -14.14 -6.27
C VAL A 383 -15.61 -15.12 -7.32
N ILE A 384 -14.38 -15.62 -7.17
CA ILE A 384 -13.89 -16.69 -8.05
C ILE A 384 -14.57 -17.99 -7.61
N ASP A 385 -15.59 -18.38 -8.36
CA ASP A 385 -16.21 -19.70 -8.35
C ASP A 385 -15.55 -20.64 -9.38
N SER A 386 -15.99 -21.90 -9.43
CA SER A 386 -15.43 -22.92 -10.34
C SER A 386 -15.63 -22.61 -11.83
N ASN A 387 -16.66 -21.84 -12.20
CA ASN A 387 -16.86 -21.37 -13.58
C ASN A 387 -15.83 -20.28 -13.92
N THR A 388 -15.69 -19.29 -13.03
CA THR A 388 -14.71 -18.20 -13.14
C THR A 388 -13.28 -18.74 -13.21
N GLU A 389 -12.92 -19.67 -12.30
CA GLU A 389 -11.64 -20.38 -12.26
C GLU A 389 -11.35 -21.12 -13.57
N ALA A 390 -12.28 -21.94 -14.08
CA ALA A 390 -12.11 -22.66 -15.34
C ALA A 390 -11.91 -21.73 -16.55
N LYS A 391 -12.53 -20.55 -16.54
CA LYS A 391 -12.38 -19.55 -17.61
C LYS A 391 -11.11 -18.73 -17.49
N LEU A 392 -10.62 -18.45 -16.28
CA LEU A 392 -9.26 -17.94 -16.04
C LEU A 392 -8.21 -18.92 -16.56
N ILE A 393 -8.29 -20.22 -16.21
CA ILE A 393 -7.38 -21.26 -16.71
C ILE A 393 -7.37 -21.31 -18.24
N CYS A 394 -8.54 -21.23 -18.87
CA CYS A 394 -8.66 -21.17 -20.33
C CYS A 394 -7.97 -19.93 -20.91
N TYR A 395 -8.25 -18.76 -20.34
CA TYR A 395 -7.71 -17.47 -20.78
C TYR A 395 -6.18 -17.42 -20.68
N GLN A 396 -5.61 -17.78 -19.52
CA GLN A 396 -4.17 -17.78 -19.28
C GLN A 396 -3.46 -18.70 -20.29
N LYS A 397 -3.95 -19.93 -20.47
CA LYS A 397 -3.42 -20.88 -21.47
C LYS A 397 -3.55 -20.37 -22.90
N ALA A 398 -4.63 -19.65 -23.23
CA ALA A 398 -4.81 -19.06 -24.54
C ALA A 398 -3.79 -17.93 -24.81
N VAL A 399 -3.56 -17.03 -23.85
CA VAL A 399 -2.55 -15.95 -23.96
C VAL A 399 -1.15 -16.53 -24.17
N VAL A 400 -0.71 -17.45 -23.30
CA VAL A 400 0.63 -18.05 -23.35
C VAL A 400 0.85 -18.78 -24.67
N ARG A 401 -0.09 -19.62 -25.10
CA ARG A 401 -0.06 -20.30 -26.41
C ARG A 401 0.00 -19.30 -27.58
N THR A 402 -0.69 -18.16 -27.49
CA THR A 402 -0.64 -17.14 -28.54
C THR A 402 0.74 -16.48 -28.64
N GLY A 403 1.38 -16.16 -27.51
CA GLY A 403 2.75 -15.62 -27.52
C GLY A 403 3.74 -16.63 -28.06
N GLN A 404 3.73 -17.86 -27.54
CA GLN A 404 4.60 -18.97 -27.99
C GLN A 404 4.45 -19.29 -29.48
N ASN A 405 3.22 -19.35 -30.00
CA ASN A 405 2.98 -19.75 -31.40
C ASN A 405 3.17 -18.62 -32.42
N SER A 406 3.23 -17.34 -32.01
CA SER A 406 3.14 -16.23 -32.97
C SER A 406 3.87 -14.93 -32.62
N GLY A 407 4.51 -14.81 -31.45
CA GLY A 407 5.18 -13.57 -31.02
C GLY A 407 4.23 -12.37 -30.83
N ASN A 408 2.92 -12.60 -30.83
CA ASN A 408 1.89 -11.57 -30.66
C ASN A 408 1.70 -11.14 -29.21
N ASN A 409 2.35 -11.79 -28.25
CA ASN A 409 2.52 -11.33 -26.87
C ASN A 409 3.76 -12.03 -26.25
N THR A 410 4.16 -11.62 -25.04
CA THR A 410 5.36 -12.12 -24.35
C THR A 410 5.21 -13.47 -23.65
N ALA A 411 3.99 -14.00 -23.50
CA ALA A 411 3.66 -15.28 -22.86
C ALA A 411 4.07 -15.45 -21.37
N GLN A 412 4.27 -14.36 -20.63
CA GLN A 412 4.84 -14.35 -19.27
C GLN A 412 3.82 -14.51 -18.12
N ILE A 413 2.53 -14.76 -18.40
CA ILE A 413 1.51 -14.91 -17.32
C ILE A 413 1.95 -15.84 -16.19
N PHE A 414 2.51 -17.01 -16.52
CA PHE A 414 2.94 -18.02 -15.53
C PHE A 414 4.34 -17.75 -14.94
N GLU A 415 4.95 -16.58 -15.17
CA GLU A 415 6.14 -16.14 -14.42
C GLU A 415 5.77 -15.52 -13.05
N THR A 416 4.50 -15.15 -12.85
CA THR A 416 4.00 -14.50 -11.62
C THR A 416 2.69 -15.09 -11.09
N ASP A 417 1.80 -15.54 -11.98
CA ASP A 417 0.47 -15.98 -11.58
C ASP A 417 0.33 -17.50 -11.61
N ASP A 418 -0.20 -18.08 -10.52
CA ASP A 418 -0.63 -19.47 -10.50
C ASP A 418 -1.84 -19.69 -11.44
N MET A 419 -1.86 -20.86 -12.07
CA MET A 419 -2.93 -21.28 -12.98
C MET A 419 -4.30 -21.30 -12.28
N GLY A 420 -5.25 -20.52 -12.83
CA GLY A 420 -6.61 -20.33 -12.30
C GLY A 420 -6.76 -19.21 -11.28
N THR A 421 -5.67 -18.62 -10.80
CA THR A 421 -5.71 -17.42 -9.96
C THR A 421 -5.89 -16.15 -10.79
N LEU A 422 -6.42 -15.10 -10.17
CA LEU A 422 -6.33 -13.74 -10.69
C LEU A 422 -5.21 -13.02 -9.94
N GLY A 423 -4.00 -13.03 -10.51
CA GLY A 423 -2.83 -12.36 -9.97
C GLY A 423 -2.45 -11.09 -10.73
N ARG A 424 -1.15 -10.77 -10.67
CA ARG A 424 -0.58 -9.54 -11.24
C ARG A 424 -0.57 -9.60 -12.77
N ALA A 425 -0.10 -10.70 -13.33
CA ALA A 425 0.08 -10.85 -14.77
C ALA A 425 -1.25 -11.08 -15.53
N THR A 426 -2.16 -11.86 -14.95
CA THR A 426 -3.48 -12.16 -15.53
C THR A 426 -4.38 -10.93 -15.57
N LEU A 427 -4.42 -10.13 -14.49
CA LEU A 427 -5.20 -8.89 -14.50
C LEU A 427 -4.58 -7.82 -15.40
N THR A 428 -3.24 -7.68 -15.42
CA THR A 428 -2.54 -6.82 -16.40
C THR A 428 -2.97 -7.15 -17.83
N SER A 429 -2.93 -8.45 -18.17
CA SER A 429 -3.35 -8.95 -19.47
C SER A 429 -4.82 -8.61 -19.77
N LEU A 430 -5.74 -8.87 -18.83
CA LEU A 430 -7.17 -8.60 -18.97
C LEU A 430 -7.50 -7.09 -19.17
N TRP A 431 -6.79 -6.19 -18.50
CA TRP A 431 -6.89 -4.75 -18.73
C TRP A 431 -6.44 -4.35 -20.13
N ALA A 432 -5.28 -4.85 -20.57
CA ALA A 432 -4.68 -4.47 -21.84
C ALA A 432 -5.41 -5.03 -23.09
N GLN A 433 -6.26 -6.04 -22.94
CA GLN A 433 -6.99 -6.66 -24.07
C GLN A 433 -7.81 -5.65 -24.86
N GLY A 434 -7.57 -5.57 -26.17
CA GLY A 434 -8.35 -4.73 -27.09
C GLY A 434 -8.02 -3.24 -27.05
N ILE A 435 -7.06 -2.80 -26.23
CA ILE A 435 -6.49 -1.45 -26.37
C ILE A 435 -5.77 -1.38 -27.72
N ARG A 436 -6.06 -0.32 -28.50
CA ARG A 436 -5.51 -0.13 -29.84
C ARG A 436 -4.47 1.00 -29.81
N PRO A 437 -3.26 0.84 -30.39
CA PRO A 437 -2.19 1.85 -30.32
C PRO A 437 -2.60 3.24 -30.83
N ASP A 438 -3.59 3.31 -31.73
CA ASP A 438 -4.09 4.57 -32.28
C ASP A 438 -5.01 5.36 -31.34
N ALA A 439 -5.65 4.68 -30.37
CA ALA A 439 -6.57 5.25 -29.39
C ALA A 439 -5.87 5.75 -28.10
N VAL A 440 -4.58 5.45 -27.93
CA VAL A 440 -3.77 5.75 -26.74
C VAL A 440 -2.46 6.48 -27.09
N ARG A 441 -2.55 7.44 -28.01
CA ARG A 441 -1.44 8.35 -28.35
C ARG A 441 -1.36 9.51 -27.36
N SER A 442 -0.20 10.18 -27.29
CA SER A 442 -0.06 11.41 -26.49
C SER A 442 -1.10 12.46 -26.88
N GLY A 443 -1.72 13.09 -25.88
CA GLY A 443 -2.82 14.04 -26.05
C GLY A 443 -4.20 13.44 -26.26
N ALA A 444 -4.33 12.11 -26.45
CA ALA A 444 -5.62 11.44 -26.51
C ALA A 444 -6.37 11.55 -25.16
N ASP A 445 -7.70 11.63 -25.23
CA ASP A 445 -8.60 11.68 -24.07
C ASP A 445 -9.73 10.67 -24.32
N SER A 446 -9.65 9.50 -23.68
CA SER A 446 -10.48 8.35 -24.06
C SER A 446 -10.67 7.36 -22.92
N TRP A 447 -11.57 6.39 -23.13
CA TRP A 447 -11.73 5.23 -22.26
C TRP A 447 -10.55 4.25 -22.38
N GLU A 448 -10.00 4.05 -23.58
CA GLU A 448 -8.82 3.21 -23.80
C GLU A 448 -7.60 3.72 -23.01
N VAL A 449 -7.47 5.04 -22.79
CA VAL A 449 -6.43 5.59 -21.89
C VAL A 449 -6.68 5.22 -20.42
N VAL A 450 -7.93 5.16 -19.95
CA VAL A 450 -8.27 4.68 -18.59
C VAL A 450 -7.89 3.21 -18.43
N GLN A 451 -8.21 2.36 -19.42
CA GLN A 451 -7.84 0.94 -19.41
C GLN A 451 -6.31 0.75 -19.45
N LEU A 452 -5.62 1.57 -20.23
CA LEU A 452 -4.17 1.56 -20.34
C LEU A 452 -3.49 1.97 -19.04
N GLN A 453 -4.00 3.02 -18.41
CA GLN A 453 -3.56 3.51 -17.12
C GLN A 453 -3.72 2.44 -16.02
N ALA A 454 -4.88 1.79 -15.95
CA ALA A 454 -5.12 0.67 -15.04
C ALA A 454 -4.14 -0.50 -15.29
N ALA A 455 -3.88 -0.85 -16.55
CA ALA A 455 -2.91 -1.88 -16.92
C ALA A 455 -1.48 -1.55 -16.43
N PHE A 456 -0.98 -0.33 -16.68
CA PHE A 456 0.36 0.07 -16.27
C PHE A 456 0.51 0.24 -14.76
N TRP A 457 -0.45 0.89 -14.09
CA TRP A 457 -0.37 1.07 -12.63
C TRP A 457 -0.47 -0.25 -11.88
N TRP A 458 -1.22 -1.25 -12.39
CA TRP A 458 -1.17 -2.61 -11.85
C TRP A 458 0.16 -3.33 -12.15
N ALA A 459 0.62 -3.30 -13.40
CA ALA A 459 1.82 -4.04 -13.83
C ALA A 459 3.15 -3.52 -13.21
N SER A 460 3.21 -2.23 -12.86
CA SER A 460 4.41 -1.58 -12.31
C SER A 460 4.58 -1.73 -10.79
N GLN A 461 3.57 -2.20 -10.06
CA GLN A 461 3.68 -2.49 -8.62
C GLN A 461 4.48 -3.76 -8.38
N ALA A 462 5.64 -3.65 -7.72
CA ALA A 462 6.40 -4.82 -7.25
C ALA A 462 5.79 -5.48 -6.00
N GLY A 463 5.06 -4.70 -5.19
CA GLY A 463 4.24 -5.13 -4.05
C GLY A 463 3.06 -4.16 -3.89
N ILE A 464 1.97 -4.60 -3.26
CA ILE A 464 0.64 -3.98 -3.42
C ILE A 464 0.12 -3.49 -2.07
N SER A 465 0.22 -2.18 -1.82
CA SER A 465 -0.31 -1.57 -0.59
C SER A 465 -1.85 -1.47 -0.62
N ASP A 466 -2.51 -1.28 0.53
CA ASP A 466 -3.95 -1.00 0.57
C ASP A 466 -4.34 0.19 -0.31
N LYS A 467 -3.54 1.26 -0.28
CA LYS A 467 -3.77 2.46 -1.08
C LYS A 467 -3.68 2.21 -2.59
N ASP A 468 -2.79 1.31 -3.00
CA ASP A 468 -2.70 0.89 -4.39
C ASP A 468 -3.90 0.03 -4.77
N LEU A 469 -4.22 -0.96 -3.94
CA LEU A 469 -5.37 -1.85 -4.13
C LEU A 469 -6.69 -1.08 -4.24
N ASP A 470 -6.88 -0.01 -3.45
CA ASP A 470 -8.09 0.82 -3.48
C ASP A 470 -8.16 1.73 -4.73
N ARG A 471 -7.01 2.23 -5.23
CA ARG A 471 -6.96 2.87 -6.56
C ARG A 471 -7.37 1.88 -7.66
N ASP A 472 -6.87 0.66 -7.58
CA ASP A 472 -7.05 -0.33 -8.64
C ASP A 472 -8.45 -0.98 -8.58
N ARG A 473 -9.09 -0.98 -7.39
CA ARG A 473 -10.54 -1.17 -7.21
C ARG A 473 -11.36 -0.06 -7.86
N ALA A 474 -11.00 1.22 -7.70
CA ALA A 474 -11.70 2.32 -8.36
C ALA A 474 -11.62 2.22 -9.90
N TYR A 475 -10.47 1.78 -10.45
CA TYR A 475 -10.38 1.42 -11.87
C TYR A 475 -11.31 0.26 -12.23
N ALA A 476 -11.33 -0.82 -11.42
CA ALA A 476 -12.22 -1.95 -11.63
C ALA A 476 -13.71 -1.56 -11.58
N GLU A 477 -14.13 -0.65 -10.71
CA GLU A 477 -15.49 -0.09 -10.67
C GLU A 477 -15.86 0.59 -11.99
N HIS A 478 -14.99 1.47 -12.53
CA HIS A 478 -15.19 2.04 -13.86
C HIS A 478 -15.27 0.96 -14.94
N GLY A 479 -14.44 -0.09 -14.86
CA GLY A 479 -14.46 -1.20 -15.81
C GLY A 479 -15.74 -2.04 -15.74
N VAL A 480 -16.27 -2.29 -14.54
CA VAL A 480 -17.55 -2.97 -14.33
C VAL A 480 -18.71 -2.11 -14.83
N ALA A 481 -18.69 -0.80 -14.56
CA ALA A 481 -19.69 0.15 -15.06
C ALA A 481 -19.69 0.22 -16.59
N TYR A 482 -18.52 0.26 -17.24
CA TYR A 482 -18.39 0.21 -18.69
C TYR A 482 -19.07 -1.02 -19.30
N PHE A 483 -18.85 -2.21 -18.75
CA PHE A 483 -19.49 -3.43 -19.28
C PHE A 483 -20.99 -3.50 -19.00
N LYS A 484 -21.44 -3.11 -17.79
CA LYS A 484 -22.87 -3.07 -17.43
C LYS A 484 -23.65 -2.05 -18.28
N ASN A 485 -23.04 -0.91 -18.59
CA ASN A 485 -23.63 0.15 -19.42
C ASN A 485 -23.43 -0.11 -20.93
N GLY A 486 -23.40 -1.37 -21.37
CA GLY A 486 -23.37 -1.72 -22.80
C GLY A 486 -22.14 -1.25 -23.56
N ARG A 487 -20.99 -1.04 -22.88
CA ARG A 487 -19.75 -0.43 -23.39
C ARG A 487 -19.80 1.08 -23.62
N SER A 488 -20.73 1.80 -22.98
CA SER A 488 -20.62 3.25 -22.79
C SER A 488 -19.53 3.59 -21.75
N ALA A 489 -18.65 4.53 -22.07
CA ALA A 489 -17.58 4.98 -21.18
C ALA A 489 -18.17 5.74 -19.97
N PRO A 490 -17.88 5.34 -18.71
CA PRO A 490 -18.33 6.08 -17.52
C PRO A 490 -17.42 7.27 -17.19
N THR A 491 -16.19 7.29 -17.73
CA THR A 491 -15.19 8.35 -17.57
C THR A 491 -14.16 8.27 -18.72
N THR A 492 -13.35 9.30 -18.91
CA THR A 492 -12.16 9.29 -19.77
C THR A 492 -10.92 9.73 -19.00
N ALA A 493 -9.74 9.44 -19.54
CA ALA A 493 -8.48 9.97 -19.02
C ALA A 493 -7.62 10.50 -20.17
N ARG A 494 -6.82 11.52 -19.86
CA ARG A 494 -5.93 12.15 -20.83
C ARG A 494 -4.52 11.57 -20.77
N TYR A 495 -4.00 11.15 -21.93
CA TYR A 495 -2.60 10.77 -22.08
C TYR A 495 -1.74 12.04 -22.02
N ASN A 496 -1.11 12.25 -20.86
CA ASN A 496 -0.28 13.41 -20.54
C ASN A 496 1.17 12.98 -20.24
N ASP A 497 2.04 13.95 -19.95
CA ASP A 497 3.47 13.68 -19.67
C ASP A 497 3.68 12.76 -18.45
N ASN A 498 2.79 12.79 -17.47
CA ASN A 498 2.82 11.86 -16.33
C ASN A 498 2.49 10.42 -16.75
N THR A 499 1.51 10.25 -17.65
CA THR A 499 1.22 8.95 -18.29
C THR A 499 2.42 8.47 -19.10
N ALA A 500 3.04 9.36 -19.89
CA ALA A 500 4.25 9.05 -20.65
C ALA A 500 5.45 8.68 -19.74
N ALA A 501 5.59 9.30 -18.57
CA ALA A 501 6.64 8.97 -17.59
C ALA A 501 6.46 7.55 -17.02
N HIS A 502 5.29 7.22 -16.49
CA HIS A 502 5.03 5.86 -15.97
C HIS A 502 5.18 4.76 -17.04
N ILE A 503 4.93 5.10 -18.31
CA ILE A 503 5.17 4.18 -19.43
C ILE A 503 6.66 3.91 -19.63
N LYS A 504 7.54 4.92 -19.44
CA LYS A 504 9.00 4.72 -19.44
C LYS A 504 9.45 3.85 -18.29
N ASP A 505 8.91 4.10 -17.09
CA ASP A 505 9.22 3.33 -15.88
C ASP A 505 8.85 1.86 -16.08
N TYR A 506 7.62 1.58 -16.56
CA TYR A 506 7.20 0.23 -16.91
C TYR A 506 8.10 -0.38 -18.00
N GLN A 507 8.31 0.31 -19.13
CA GLN A 507 9.11 -0.18 -20.25
C GLN A 507 10.52 -0.60 -19.81
N ALA A 508 11.23 0.27 -19.10
CA ALA A 508 12.54 -0.04 -18.54
C ALA A 508 12.49 -1.26 -17.61
N SER A 509 11.45 -1.38 -16.79
CA SER A 509 11.30 -2.47 -15.82
C SER A 509 10.98 -3.84 -16.42
N VAL A 510 10.48 -3.91 -17.66
CA VAL A 510 10.26 -5.15 -18.42
C VAL A 510 11.22 -5.31 -19.62
N GLY A 511 12.32 -4.55 -19.65
CA GLY A 511 13.37 -4.69 -20.67
C GLY A 511 13.02 -4.12 -22.07
N LEU A 512 11.99 -3.28 -22.17
CA LEU A 512 11.62 -2.56 -23.40
C LEU A 512 12.34 -1.20 -23.50
N PRO A 513 12.51 -0.65 -24.73
CA PRO A 513 12.98 0.73 -24.90
C PRO A 513 12.04 1.72 -24.21
N ALA A 514 12.59 2.56 -23.32
CA ALA A 514 11.85 3.54 -22.52
C ALA A 514 11.44 4.78 -23.34
N THR A 515 10.59 4.59 -24.35
CA THR A 515 10.06 5.63 -25.24
C THR A 515 9.04 6.54 -24.56
N GLY A 516 8.24 6.01 -23.63
CA GLY A 516 7.07 6.69 -23.06
C GLY A 516 5.86 6.71 -23.99
N THR A 517 5.87 5.87 -25.03
CA THR A 517 4.74 5.66 -25.95
C THR A 517 4.13 4.29 -25.76
N ALA A 518 2.80 4.19 -25.63
CA ALA A 518 2.06 2.92 -25.58
C ALA A 518 2.03 2.21 -26.96
N ASP A 519 3.20 1.84 -27.44
CA ASP A 519 3.42 1.24 -28.76
C ASP A 519 3.05 -0.25 -28.81
N SER A 520 3.12 -0.81 -30.01
CA SER A 520 2.79 -2.22 -30.27
C SER A 520 3.76 -3.22 -29.62
N ALA A 521 4.91 -2.81 -29.05
CA ALA A 521 5.72 -3.72 -28.24
C ALA A 521 5.24 -3.69 -26.78
N THR A 522 5.00 -2.49 -26.26
CA THR A 522 4.55 -2.21 -24.91
C THR A 522 3.17 -2.83 -24.62
N LEU A 523 2.20 -2.66 -25.53
CA LEU A 523 0.89 -3.29 -25.42
C LEU A 523 0.95 -4.82 -25.51
N ARG A 524 1.87 -5.38 -26.32
CA ARG A 524 2.07 -6.84 -26.41
C ARG A 524 2.70 -7.45 -25.16
N ALA A 525 3.54 -6.69 -24.45
CA ALA A 525 4.08 -7.08 -23.15
C ALA A 525 2.97 -7.12 -22.09
N LEU A 526 2.15 -6.06 -21.97
CA LEU A 526 1.01 -6.05 -21.05
C LEU A 526 0.02 -7.20 -21.34
N VAL A 527 -0.39 -7.37 -22.61
CA VAL A 527 -1.29 -8.47 -23.02
C VAL A 527 -0.68 -9.85 -22.75
N GLY A 528 0.64 -9.99 -22.79
CA GLY A 528 1.35 -11.23 -22.47
C GLY A 528 1.56 -11.50 -20.98
N GLY A 529 1.22 -10.54 -20.11
CA GLY A 529 1.39 -10.64 -18.66
C GLY A 529 2.75 -10.19 -18.14
N SER A 530 3.54 -9.44 -18.91
CA SER A 530 4.79 -8.85 -18.42
C SER A 530 4.51 -7.84 -17.30
N VAL A 531 5.18 -8.00 -16.15
CA VAL A 531 5.05 -7.13 -14.96
C VAL A 531 6.41 -6.83 -14.35
N HIS A 532 6.52 -5.75 -13.58
CA HIS A 532 7.74 -5.38 -12.85
C HIS A 532 8.07 -6.42 -11.78
N HIS A 533 9.29 -6.96 -11.73
CA HIS A 533 9.68 -8.03 -10.80
C HIS A 533 8.69 -9.21 -10.79
N PRO A 534 8.70 -10.08 -11.83
CA PRO A 534 7.73 -11.15 -11.94
C PRO A 534 7.81 -12.20 -10.81
N GLY A 535 8.99 -12.38 -10.19
CA GLY A 535 9.18 -13.29 -9.06
C GLY A 535 8.61 -12.84 -7.71
N VAL A 536 7.83 -11.75 -7.63
CA VAL A 536 7.15 -11.30 -6.40
C VAL A 536 5.65 -11.57 -6.51
N THR A 537 5.20 -12.54 -5.71
CA THR A 537 3.86 -13.15 -5.76
C THR A 537 2.92 -12.60 -4.67
N GLY A 538 2.20 -11.53 -5.01
CA GLY A 538 1.12 -11.00 -4.17
C GLY A 538 1.47 -9.73 -3.40
N ARG A 539 0.79 -9.56 -2.26
CA ARG A 539 0.78 -8.37 -1.41
C ARG A 539 1.77 -8.48 -0.24
#